data_AF-K4LUG7-F1
#
_entry.id   AF-K4LUG7-F1
#
_cell.length_a   1.000
_cell.length_b   1.000
_cell.length_c   1.000
_cell.angle_alpha   90.00
_cell.angle_beta   90.00
_cell.angle_gamma   90.00
#
_symmetry.space_group_name_H-M   'P 1'
#
loop_
_entity.id
_entity.type
_entity.pdbx_description
1 polymer ?
#
loop_
_entity_poly.entity_id
_entity_poly.type
_entity_poly.pdbx_seq_one_letter_code
_entity_poly.pdbx_strand_id
1 'polypeptide(L)'
;MPEVLEQLKEKLDATRSECARMKGRLERLEEEKARREAKSAELEHQAEVLEKVSEVFRAASESARERARRKVEAAVTDALQAVLGPGIRFKAAVSDRGGRPYADFTVESEYGGARTETPILDARGGGVVDVASLALRTLAAVVTSPGKAPIILDEPGKHLSEGYSAAFGELLKSISSRSSAPCH
;
A
#
# COMPACT_ATOMS: atom_id res chain seq x y z
N MET A 1 52.94 -27.04 -67.49
CA MET A 1 52.46 -25.64 -67.55
C MET A 1 50.93 -25.52 -67.51
N PRO A 2 50.12 -26.24 -68.33
CA PRO A 2 48.65 -26.09 -68.30
C PRO A 2 47.99 -26.64 -67.01
N GLU A 3 48.49 -27.75 -66.48
CA GLU A 3 47.96 -28.42 -65.27
C GLU A 3 48.06 -27.56 -63.99
N VAL A 4 49.20 -26.87 -63.84
CA VAL A 4 49.44 -25.94 -62.72
C VAL A 4 48.49 -24.74 -62.80
N LEU A 5 48.22 -24.27 -64.02
CA LEU A 5 47.33 -23.13 -64.28
C LEU A 5 45.88 -23.48 -63.96
N GLU A 6 45.46 -24.70 -64.24
CA GLU A 6 44.11 -25.18 -63.92
C GLU A 6 43.91 -25.41 -62.41
N GLN A 7 44.89 -26.01 -61.72
CA GLN A 7 44.88 -26.12 -60.26
C GLN A 7 44.84 -24.75 -59.56
N LEU A 8 45.48 -23.73 -60.13
CA LEU A 8 45.43 -22.36 -59.63
C LEU A 8 44.05 -21.71 -59.80
N LYS A 9 43.34 -21.99 -60.91
CA LYS A 9 41.96 -21.50 -61.11
C LYS A 9 40.99 -22.15 -60.13
N GLU A 10 41.06 -23.46 -59.95
CA GLU A 10 40.20 -24.18 -59.00
C GLU A 10 40.39 -23.66 -57.57
N LYS A 11 41.65 -23.44 -57.14
CA LYS A 11 41.96 -22.82 -55.85
C LYS A 11 41.41 -21.40 -55.75
N LEU A 12 41.56 -20.58 -56.79
CA LEU A 12 41.04 -19.22 -56.81
C LEU A 12 39.51 -19.18 -56.69
N ASP A 13 38.80 -20.05 -57.39
CA ASP A 13 37.34 -20.11 -57.35
C ASP A 13 36.81 -20.68 -56.02
N ALA A 14 37.52 -21.66 -55.43
CA ALA A 14 37.25 -22.13 -54.09
C ALA A 14 37.42 -21.01 -53.05
N THR A 15 38.53 -20.27 -53.09
CA THR A 15 38.77 -19.14 -52.19
C THR A 15 37.75 -18.01 -52.39
N ARG A 16 37.38 -17.70 -53.63
CA ARG A 16 36.32 -16.70 -53.92
C ARG A 16 34.97 -17.11 -53.34
N SER A 17 34.61 -18.38 -53.50
CA SER A 17 33.36 -18.92 -52.96
C SER A 17 33.35 -18.88 -51.42
N GLU A 18 34.48 -19.16 -50.79
CA GLU A 18 34.65 -19.06 -49.35
C GLU A 18 34.58 -17.61 -48.86
N CYS A 19 35.27 -16.67 -49.51
CA CYS A 19 35.16 -15.24 -49.21
C CYS A 19 33.72 -14.73 -49.34
N ALA A 20 32.97 -15.14 -50.37
CA ALA A 20 31.57 -14.77 -50.54
C ALA A 20 30.69 -15.30 -49.39
N ARG A 21 30.90 -16.55 -48.95
CA ARG A 21 30.20 -17.14 -47.80
C ARG A 21 30.53 -16.40 -46.50
N MET A 22 31.79 -16.09 -46.26
CA MET A 22 32.22 -15.36 -45.06
C MET A 22 31.64 -13.94 -45.05
N LYS A 23 31.61 -13.26 -46.20
CA LYS A 23 31.02 -11.93 -46.33
C LYS A 23 29.52 -11.94 -46.00
N GLY A 24 28.75 -12.88 -46.57
CA GLY A 24 27.32 -13.00 -46.26
C GLY A 24 27.06 -13.36 -44.78
N ARG A 25 27.94 -14.14 -44.16
CA ARG A 25 27.86 -14.42 -42.71
C ARG A 25 28.15 -13.17 -41.87
N LEU A 26 29.12 -12.36 -42.28
CA LEU A 26 29.46 -11.09 -41.62
C LEU A 26 28.28 -10.12 -41.68
N GLU A 27 27.73 -9.88 -42.87
CA GLU A 27 26.56 -9.00 -43.08
C GLU A 27 25.38 -9.42 -42.20
N ARG A 28 25.05 -10.72 -42.16
CA ARG A 28 23.99 -11.24 -41.29
C ARG A 28 24.28 -11.03 -39.79
N LEU A 29 25.52 -11.24 -39.36
CA LEU A 29 25.90 -11.03 -37.95
C LEU A 29 25.85 -9.55 -37.57
N GLU A 30 26.20 -8.65 -38.48
CA GLU A 30 26.09 -7.21 -38.30
C GLU A 30 24.62 -6.77 -38.17
N GLU A 31 23.74 -7.28 -39.02
CA GLU A 31 22.29 -7.04 -38.93
C GLU A 31 21.71 -7.58 -37.61
N GLU A 32 22.07 -8.80 -37.21
CA GLU A 32 21.64 -9.41 -35.96
C GLU A 32 22.14 -8.61 -34.74
N LYS A 33 23.40 -8.14 -34.79
CA LYS A 33 23.99 -7.29 -33.76
C LYS A 33 23.22 -5.97 -33.64
N ALA A 34 23.02 -5.26 -34.74
CA ALA A 34 22.30 -3.98 -34.76
C ALA A 34 20.87 -4.14 -34.22
N ARG A 35 20.17 -5.22 -34.60
CA ARG A 35 18.83 -5.52 -34.08
C ARG A 35 18.82 -5.76 -32.57
N ARG A 36 19.82 -6.49 -32.05
CA ARG A 36 19.94 -6.77 -30.61
C ARG A 36 20.29 -5.51 -29.81
N GLU A 37 21.18 -4.68 -30.33
CA GLU A 37 21.54 -3.39 -29.71
C GLU A 37 20.33 -2.46 -29.63
N ALA A 38 19.58 -2.31 -30.72
CA ALA A 38 18.33 -1.54 -30.72
C ALA A 38 17.31 -2.10 -29.72
N LYS A 39 17.21 -3.43 -29.61
CA LYS A 39 16.30 -4.05 -28.64
C LYS A 39 16.77 -3.87 -27.19
N SER A 40 18.08 -3.87 -26.93
CA SER A 40 18.64 -3.60 -25.60
C SER A 40 18.31 -2.19 -25.17
N ALA A 41 18.57 -1.20 -26.04
CA ALA A 41 18.29 0.21 -25.76
C ALA A 41 16.79 0.44 -25.46
N GLU A 42 15.89 -0.20 -26.21
CA GLU A 42 14.45 -0.13 -25.95
C GLU A 42 14.08 -0.74 -24.59
N LEU A 43 14.64 -1.90 -24.24
CA LEU A 43 14.36 -2.56 -22.96
C LEU A 43 14.93 -1.77 -21.77
N GLU A 44 16.10 -1.18 -21.92
CA GLU A 44 16.71 -0.29 -20.93
C GLU A 44 15.82 0.93 -20.68
N HIS A 45 15.34 1.57 -21.75
CA HIS A 45 14.41 2.69 -21.61
C HIS A 45 13.10 2.28 -20.91
N GLN A 46 12.54 1.12 -21.27
CA GLN A 46 11.34 0.60 -20.60
C GLN A 46 11.59 0.31 -19.12
N ALA A 47 12.76 -0.23 -18.76
CA ALA A 47 13.14 -0.48 -17.39
C ALA A 47 13.22 0.83 -16.57
N GLU A 48 13.86 1.87 -17.12
CA GLU A 48 13.92 3.19 -16.48
C GLU A 48 12.53 3.81 -16.24
N VAL A 49 11.62 3.66 -17.21
CA VAL A 49 10.24 4.14 -17.06
C VAL A 49 9.53 3.37 -15.96
N LEU A 50 9.64 2.04 -15.93
CA LEU A 50 9.01 1.20 -14.93
C LEU A 50 9.56 1.44 -13.52
N GLU A 51 10.85 1.77 -13.40
CA GLU A 51 11.47 2.15 -12.12
C GLU A 51 10.83 3.44 -11.58
N LYS A 52 10.75 4.50 -12.40
CA LYS A 52 10.09 5.76 -12.01
C LYS A 52 8.62 5.55 -11.65
N VAL A 53 7.90 4.73 -12.41
CA VAL A 53 6.51 4.36 -12.10
C VAL A 53 6.43 3.67 -10.74
N SER A 54 7.32 2.74 -10.46
CA SER A 54 7.37 2.01 -9.18
C SER A 54 7.63 2.96 -8.00
N GLU A 55 8.51 3.95 -8.16
CA GLU A 55 8.75 4.98 -7.15
C GLU A 55 7.49 5.79 -6.84
N VAL A 56 6.77 6.22 -7.89
CA VAL A 56 5.52 6.98 -7.75
C VAL A 56 4.46 6.14 -7.02
N PHE A 57 4.28 4.86 -7.41
CA PHE A 57 3.33 3.98 -6.73
C PHE A 57 3.70 3.71 -5.27
N ARG A 58 4.99 3.61 -4.95
CA ARG A 58 5.47 3.47 -3.57
C ARG A 58 5.11 4.70 -2.74
N ALA A 59 5.42 5.90 -3.23
CA ALA A 59 5.10 7.16 -2.55
C ALA A 59 3.58 7.37 -2.40
N ALA A 60 2.80 7.02 -3.43
CA ALA A 60 1.35 7.08 -3.39
C ALA A 60 0.77 6.11 -2.35
N SER A 61 1.31 4.89 -2.27
CA SER A 61 0.90 3.87 -1.30
C SER A 61 1.21 4.30 0.14
N GLU A 62 2.41 4.83 0.38
CA GLU A 62 2.80 5.37 1.69
C GLU A 62 1.88 6.52 2.11
N SER A 63 1.64 7.47 1.21
CA SER A 63 0.73 8.60 1.45
C SER A 63 -0.71 8.13 1.71
N ALA A 64 -1.19 7.11 1.00
CA ALA A 64 -2.51 6.54 1.22
C ALA A 64 -2.63 5.88 2.60
N ARG A 65 -1.60 5.12 3.03
CA ARG A 65 -1.55 4.50 4.36
C ARG A 65 -1.53 5.54 5.47
N GLU A 66 -0.73 6.59 5.33
CA GLU A 66 -0.65 7.67 6.32
C GLU A 66 -1.99 8.44 6.43
N ARG A 67 -2.65 8.72 5.30
CA ARG A 67 -3.99 9.33 5.31
C ARG A 67 -5.03 8.42 5.98
N ALA A 68 -4.99 7.12 5.70
CA ALA A 68 -5.91 6.17 6.33
C ALA A 68 -5.67 6.10 7.85
N ARG A 69 -4.40 5.99 8.27
CA ARG A 69 -4.00 6.03 9.69
C ARG A 69 -4.54 7.26 10.40
N ARG A 70 -4.30 8.47 9.86
CA ARG A 70 -4.79 9.72 10.46
C ARG A 70 -6.31 9.79 10.58
N LYS A 71 -7.03 9.29 9.57
CA LYS A 71 -8.50 9.22 9.61
C LYS A 71 -8.99 8.30 10.72
N VAL A 72 -8.34 7.13 10.87
CA VAL A 72 -8.63 6.19 11.96
C VAL A 72 -8.32 6.85 13.31
N GLU A 73 -7.14 7.45 13.47
CA GLU A 73 -6.73 8.10 14.72
C GLU A 73 -7.68 9.21 15.14
N ALA A 74 -8.06 10.09 14.20
CA ALA A 74 -9.02 11.16 14.45
C ALA A 74 -10.40 10.61 14.84
N ALA A 75 -10.97 9.69 14.06
CA ALA A 75 -12.31 9.17 14.31
C ALA A 75 -12.41 8.44 15.66
N VAL A 76 -11.41 7.64 16.02
CA VAL A 76 -11.39 6.92 17.29
C VAL A 76 -11.13 7.87 18.46
N THR A 77 -10.25 8.86 18.28
CA THR A 77 -10.02 9.90 19.29
C THR A 77 -11.29 10.71 19.55
N ASP A 78 -11.99 11.15 18.50
CA ASP A 78 -13.25 11.90 18.62
C ASP A 78 -14.31 11.09 19.39
N ALA A 79 -14.43 9.79 19.07
CA ALA A 79 -15.37 8.90 19.77
C ALA A 79 -15.00 8.73 21.25
N LEU A 80 -13.72 8.51 21.56
CA LEU A 80 -13.25 8.38 22.93
C LEU A 80 -13.44 9.68 23.71
N GLN A 81 -13.14 10.84 23.12
CA GLN A 81 -13.29 12.14 23.77
C GLN A 81 -14.75 12.53 23.99
N ALA A 82 -15.65 12.14 23.08
CA ALA A 82 -17.08 12.36 23.23
C ALA A 82 -17.67 11.62 24.44
N VAL A 83 -17.09 10.47 24.83
CA VAL A 83 -17.60 9.63 25.93
C VAL A 83 -16.80 9.83 27.22
N LEU A 84 -15.47 9.81 27.13
CA LEU A 84 -14.56 9.76 28.29
C LEU A 84 -13.87 11.10 28.58
N GLY A 85 -14.07 12.11 27.73
CA GLY A 85 -13.54 13.47 27.90
C GLY A 85 -12.23 13.73 27.15
N PRO A 86 -11.76 14.99 27.11
CA PRO A 86 -10.71 15.45 26.19
C PRO A 86 -9.29 14.94 26.50
N GLY A 87 -9.07 14.37 27.68
CA GLY A 87 -7.75 13.91 28.14
C GLY A 87 -7.26 12.62 27.47
N ILE A 88 -8.06 12.02 26.58
CA ILE A 88 -7.75 10.74 25.94
C ILE A 88 -7.47 10.92 24.44
N ARG A 89 -6.46 10.24 23.92
CA ARG A 89 -6.12 10.22 22.49
C ARG A 89 -5.77 8.82 22.04
N PHE A 90 -6.23 8.45 20.85
CA PHE A 90 -5.89 7.18 20.23
C PHE A 90 -4.71 7.34 19.28
N LYS A 91 -3.79 6.36 19.29
CA LYS A 91 -2.64 6.29 18.39
C LYS A 91 -2.57 4.92 17.72
N ALA A 92 -2.24 4.92 16.43
CA ALA A 92 -2.03 3.73 15.64
C ALA A 92 -0.64 3.75 15.01
N ALA A 93 0.28 2.94 15.52
CA ALA A 93 1.61 2.80 14.93
C ALA A 93 1.60 1.70 13.87
N VAL A 94 1.82 2.06 12.60
CA VAL A 94 1.93 1.10 11.50
C VAL A 94 3.40 0.70 11.34
N SER A 95 3.69 -0.59 11.40
CA SER A 95 5.01 -1.18 11.19
C SER A 95 4.97 -2.29 10.13
N ASP A 96 6.13 -2.72 9.65
CA ASP A 96 6.26 -3.90 8.80
C ASP A 96 6.96 -5.00 9.59
N ARG A 97 6.30 -6.16 9.74
CA ARG A 97 6.88 -7.35 10.36
C ARG A 97 6.85 -8.50 9.35
N GLY A 98 8.00 -8.75 8.73
CA GLY A 98 8.17 -9.87 7.78
C GLY A 98 7.43 -9.69 6.45
N GLY A 99 7.36 -8.46 5.93
CA GLY A 99 6.66 -8.13 4.69
C GLY A 99 5.15 -8.01 4.86
N ARG A 100 4.65 -8.00 6.10
CA ARG A 100 3.24 -7.85 6.44
C ARG A 100 3.05 -6.55 7.22
N PRO A 101 2.10 -5.69 6.81
CA PRO A 101 1.77 -4.50 7.58
C PRO A 101 1.14 -4.92 8.90
N TYR A 102 1.65 -4.36 9.99
CA TYR A 102 1.16 -4.54 11.35
C TYR A 102 0.75 -3.19 11.92
N ALA A 103 -0.26 -3.18 12.79
CA ALA A 103 -0.72 -1.97 13.45
C ALA A 103 -0.81 -2.21 14.96
N ASP A 104 -0.05 -1.44 15.73
CA ASP A 104 -0.09 -1.42 17.18
C ASP A 104 -0.99 -0.26 17.64
N PHE A 105 -1.97 -0.54 18.49
CA PHE A 105 -2.94 0.45 18.96
C PHE A 105 -2.69 0.81 20.43
N THR A 106 -2.48 2.09 20.69
CA THR A 106 -2.25 2.63 22.04
C THR A 106 -3.22 3.77 22.32
N VAL A 107 -3.41 4.04 23.60
CA VAL A 107 -4.18 5.17 24.10
C VAL A 107 -3.28 6.00 24.99
N GLU A 108 -3.19 7.28 24.68
CA GLU A 108 -2.62 8.28 25.58
C GLU A 108 -3.71 8.84 26.47
N SER A 109 -3.43 8.90 27.75
CA SER A 109 -4.28 9.56 28.74
C SER A 109 -3.50 10.63 29.48
N GLU A 110 -4.13 11.78 29.69
CA GLU A 110 -3.59 12.90 30.46
C GLU A 110 -4.42 13.07 31.74
N TYR A 111 -3.83 12.68 32.88
CA TYR A 111 -4.46 12.80 34.20
C TYR A 111 -3.51 13.54 35.15
N GLY A 112 -3.96 14.68 35.69
CA GLY A 112 -3.19 15.45 36.67
C GLY A 112 -1.83 15.96 36.18
N GLY A 113 -1.67 16.18 34.87
CA GLY A 113 -0.42 16.64 34.25
C GLY A 113 0.57 15.52 33.88
N ALA A 114 0.27 14.26 34.23
CA ALA A 114 1.04 13.10 33.77
C ALA A 114 0.40 12.51 32.50
N ARG A 115 1.23 12.22 31.49
CA ARG A 115 0.83 11.52 30.28
C ARG A 115 1.25 10.07 30.36
N THR A 116 0.28 9.17 30.19
CA THR A 116 0.51 7.73 30.17
C THR A 116 0.05 7.19 28.83
N GLU A 117 0.94 6.49 28.14
CA GLU A 117 0.61 5.69 26.96
C GLU A 117 0.43 4.23 27.37
N THR A 118 -0.67 3.61 26.95
CA THR A 118 -0.97 2.22 27.30
C THR A 118 -1.52 1.50 26.08
N PRO A 119 -1.09 0.26 25.78
CA PRO A 119 -1.74 -0.58 24.79
C PRO A 119 -3.24 -0.65 25.05
N ILE A 120 -4.05 -0.54 24.00
CA ILE A 120 -5.50 -0.42 24.18
C ILE A 120 -6.12 -1.64 24.91
N LEU A 121 -5.54 -2.82 24.69
CA LEU A 121 -5.96 -4.07 25.33
C LEU A 121 -5.60 -4.13 26.82
N ASP A 122 -4.57 -3.39 27.23
CA ASP A 122 -4.10 -3.32 28.62
C ASP A 122 -4.66 -2.09 29.35
N ALA A 123 -5.33 -1.19 28.63
CA ALA A 123 -5.92 0.01 29.19
C ALA A 123 -6.95 -0.38 30.27
N ARG A 124 -6.76 0.17 31.48
CA ARG A 124 -7.64 -0.10 32.62
C ARG A 124 -9.00 0.55 32.41
N GLY A 125 -9.92 -0.19 31.80
CA GLY A 125 -11.32 0.20 31.63
C GLY A 125 -11.90 -0.38 30.36
N GLY A 126 -12.75 -1.41 30.47
CA GLY A 126 -13.41 -2.03 29.32
C GLY A 126 -14.21 -1.03 28.47
N GLY A 127 -14.65 0.08 29.06
CA GLY A 127 -15.29 1.18 28.32
C GLY A 127 -14.42 1.82 27.24
N VAL A 128 -13.10 1.95 27.43
CA VAL A 128 -12.19 2.46 26.39
C VAL A 128 -12.17 1.52 25.19
N VAL A 129 -12.05 0.21 25.47
CA VAL A 129 -12.04 -0.84 24.45
C VAL A 129 -13.36 -0.89 23.70
N ASP A 130 -14.49 -0.79 24.40
CA ASP A 130 -15.82 -0.81 23.79
C ASP A 130 -16.04 0.36 22.84
N VAL A 131 -15.72 1.59 23.28
CA VAL A 131 -15.88 2.81 22.47
C VAL A 131 -14.96 2.79 21.25
N ALA A 132 -13.68 2.42 21.43
CA ALA A 132 -12.75 2.33 20.33
C ALA A 132 -13.13 1.22 19.33
N SER A 133 -13.55 0.06 19.83
CA SER A 133 -14.03 -1.05 18.99
C SER A 133 -15.25 -0.66 18.18
N LEU A 134 -16.21 0.05 18.79
CA LEU A 134 -17.39 0.56 18.09
C LEU A 134 -17.00 1.55 16.98
N ALA A 135 -16.13 2.51 17.28
CA ALA A 135 -15.68 3.50 16.31
C ALA A 135 -14.95 2.83 15.12
N LEU A 136 -14.04 1.89 15.41
CA LEU A 136 -13.32 1.13 14.39
C LEU A 136 -14.25 0.28 13.51
N ARG A 137 -15.19 -0.46 14.12
CA ARG A 137 -16.17 -1.28 13.37
C ARG A 137 -17.08 -0.41 12.51
N THR A 138 -17.51 0.72 13.04
CA THR A 138 -18.33 1.68 12.28
C THR A 138 -17.55 2.23 11.09
N LEU A 139 -16.31 2.66 11.30
CA LEU A 139 -15.45 3.16 10.23
C LEU A 139 -15.18 2.08 9.17
N ALA A 140 -14.88 0.86 9.60
CA ALA A 140 -14.71 -0.27 8.70
C ALA A 140 -15.99 -0.52 7.88
N ALA A 141 -17.16 -0.57 8.53
CA ALA A 141 -18.43 -0.78 7.87
C ALA A 141 -18.73 0.31 6.82
N VAL A 142 -18.47 1.58 7.14
CA VAL A 142 -18.65 2.71 6.20
C VAL A 142 -17.70 2.61 5.00
N VAL A 143 -16.47 2.14 5.20
CA VAL A 143 -15.47 2.01 4.12
C VAL A 143 -15.73 0.79 3.24
N THR A 144 -16.22 -0.31 3.80
CA THR A 144 -16.34 -1.59 3.07
C THR A 144 -17.73 -1.85 2.51
N SER A 145 -18.78 -1.22 3.04
CA SER A 145 -20.14 -1.54 2.64
C SER A 145 -20.60 -0.67 1.47
N PRO A 146 -21.19 -1.26 0.41
CA PRO A 146 -21.95 -0.48 -0.57
C PRO A 146 -23.09 0.24 0.19
N GLY A 147 -23.33 1.51 -0.14
CA GLY A 147 -24.06 2.45 0.71
C GLY A 147 -25.35 1.93 1.36
N LYS A 148 -25.53 2.31 2.64
CA LYS A 148 -26.74 2.10 3.49
C LYS A 148 -26.93 0.72 4.12
N ALA A 149 -25.91 -0.14 4.18
CA ALA A 149 -26.00 -1.36 5.00
C ALA A 149 -26.21 -1.00 6.48
N PRO A 150 -27.22 -1.56 7.18
CA PRO A 150 -27.46 -1.28 8.58
C PRO A 150 -26.36 -1.88 9.45
N ILE A 151 -25.92 -1.14 10.46
CA ILE A 151 -25.01 -1.64 11.49
C ILE A 151 -25.87 -2.17 12.64
N ILE A 152 -25.79 -3.47 12.90
CA ILE A 152 -26.44 -4.10 14.05
C ILE A 152 -25.42 -4.16 15.18
N LEU A 153 -25.79 -3.63 16.35
CA LEU A 153 -24.97 -3.62 17.55
C LEU A 153 -25.69 -4.42 18.63
N ASP A 154 -25.05 -5.46 19.13
CA ASP A 154 -25.54 -6.24 20.27
C ASP A 154 -24.76 -5.85 21.53
N GLU A 155 -25.46 -5.40 22.56
CA GLU A 155 -24.91 -4.85 23.81
C GLU A 155 -23.70 -3.88 23.63
N PRO A 156 -23.77 -2.86 22.75
CA PRO A 156 -22.64 -1.94 22.57
C PRO A 156 -22.39 -1.16 23.87
N GLY A 157 -21.15 -1.20 24.38
CA GLY A 157 -20.77 -0.44 25.57
C GLY A 157 -21.07 -1.13 26.90
N LYS A 158 -21.19 -2.46 26.95
CA LYS A 158 -21.41 -3.27 28.16
C LYS A 158 -20.48 -2.93 29.33
N HIS A 159 -19.26 -2.49 29.05
CA HIS A 159 -18.25 -2.15 30.06
C HIS A 159 -18.20 -0.65 30.40
N LEU A 160 -19.16 0.15 29.91
CA LEU A 160 -19.32 1.55 30.31
C LEU A 160 -20.13 1.63 31.61
N SER A 161 -19.67 2.44 32.56
CA SER A 161 -20.45 2.74 33.76
C SER A 161 -21.64 3.65 33.44
N GLU A 162 -22.67 3.64 34.30
CA GLU A 162 -23.91 4.42 34.10
C GLU A 162 -23.66 5.91 33.83
N GLY A 163 -22.61 6.49 34.42
CA GLY A 163 -22.23 7.88 34.21
C GLY A 163 -21.85 8.24 32.76
N TYR A 164 -21.47 7.26 31.94
CA TYR A 164 -21.06 7.45 30.55
C TYR A 164 -22.15 7.05 29.54
N SER A 165 -23.24 6.41 29.96
CA SER A 165 -24.27 5.89 29.06
C SER A 165 -24.96 6.99 28.25
N ALA A 166 -25.19 8.16 28.84
CA ALA A 166 -25.79 9.31 28.14
C ALA A 166 -24.88 9.83 27.02
N ALA A 167 -23.59 10.02 27.32
CA ALA A 167 -22.60 10.48 26.34
C ALA A 167 -22.41 9.45 25.21
N PHE A 168 -22.44 8.16 25.54
CA PHE A 168 -22.40 7.08 24.56
C PHE A 168 -23.64 7.06 23.65
N GLY A 169 -24.83 7.32 24.20
CA GLY A 169 -26.06 7.47 23.41
C GLY A 169 -25.98 8.62 22.40
N GLU A 170 -25.45 9.77 22.81
CA GLU A 170 -25.20 10.90 21.91
C GLU A 170 -24.15 10.59 20.84
N LEU A 171 -23.10 9.83 21.18
CA LEU A 171 -22.14 9.33 20.19
C LEU A 171 -22.86 8.48 19.13
N LEU A 172 -23.67 7.50 19.51
CA LEU A 172 -24.43 6.65 18.59
C LEU A 172 -25.36 7.47 17.68
N LYS A 173 -26.07 8.45 18.25
CA LYS A 173 -26.92 9.38 17.50
C LYS A 173 -26.11 10.18 16.48
N SER A 174 -24.92 10.66 16.88
CA SER A 174 -24.03 11.42 16.01
C SER A 174 -23.43 10.58 14.86
N ILE A 175 -23.24 9.28 15.09
CA ILE A 175 -22.79 8.33 14.07
C ILE A 175 -23.93 8.08 13.07
N SER A 176 -25.15 7.86 13.57
CA SER A 176 -26.34 7.62 12.75
C SER A 176 -26.70 8.82 11.85
N SER A 177 -26.60 10.05 12.36
CA SER A 177 -26.87 11.26 11.56
C SER A 177 -25.81 11.50 10.48
N ARG A 178 -24.54 11.13 10.74
CA ARG A 178 -23.46 11.25 9.76
C ARG A 178 -23.47 10.17 8.70
N SER A 179 -23.85 8.94 9.04
CA SER A 179 -23.93 7.84 8.07
C SER A 179 -25.14 7.93 7.14
N SER A 180 -26.13 8.76 7.49
CA SER A 180 -27.32 9.04 6.66
C SER A 180 -27.13 10.24 5.72
N ALA A 181 -26.05 11.01 5.86
CA ALA A 181 -25.72 12.09 4.93
C ALA A 181 -25.23 11.52 3.59
N PRO A 182 -25.70 12.01 2.44
CA PRO A 182 -25.19 11.56 1.15
C PRO A 182 -23.70 11.88 1.05
N CYS A 183 -22.89 10.87 0.72
CA CYS A 183 -21.52 11.07 0.28
C CYS A 183 -21.55 11.97 -0.97
N HIS A 184 -21.10 13.22 -0.84
CA HIS A 184 -20.82 14.10 -1.97
C HIS A 184 -19.40 13.85 -2.48
#